data_AF-A0A946YYR3-F1
#
_entry.id   AF-A0A946YYR3-F1
#
_cell.length_a   1.000
_cell.length_b   1.000
_cell.length_c   1.000
_cell.angle_alpha   90.00
_cell.angle_beta   90.00
_cell.angle_gamma   90.00
#
_symmetry.space_group_name_H-M   'P 1'
#
loop_
_entity.id
_entity.type
_entity.pdbx_description
1 polymer ?
#
loop_
_entity_poly.entity_id
_entity_poly.type
_entity_poly.pdbx_seq_one_letter_code
_entity_poly.pdbx_strand_id
1 'polypeptide(L)'
;AKSQAVEIAGGAGMILYNVDDVSSLVSDNHYVPSLHTNNTDGLVIKDYIAANEAPTATLSGGTKTSAQGSVMAAFSSRGPNAATGAADLIQPDVTAPGVNVLAGNTPTALSGAPGQLFQAISGTSMSSPHVAGAFALLKQAHPDWSPAAAKSALMTTSRQDVVKEDGVTPADPFDMGAGHIVPTTALSPGIVYDAGFLDYLGFLCEAAPEVFSDAAATCASLVGLGIPTDGSELNVPSIGIAELVGAQTVTRTVTDVSGVRDRYRITAEAPPGVSVEVSPRVLRVPANGSASYTVTFTANDDAALGEWAFGSVTLSGIRHGAVAYSPTAVKPALFDAAAQVSGTGTDGSAEFSATFGYTGDYTAAAHGMEPAVGAADSVNQDPDQTFDPSDVGAGATAHTFDLTGMAFARFALPPESVADAGLTDLDMFVYDPSGTLVGSSTNGGTDETVDVALPDAGVYTVYVHGWLVNTDPEPYTLYSWIVSATPGGSLVIDSAPASATLGATETIDVSWSGLDAGTMYLGAVSHTGPDGLLGFTLVQVSTFE
;
A
#
# COMPACT_ATOMS: atom_id res chain seq x y z
N ALA A 1 -26.22 4.58 16.55
CA ALA A 1 -27.31 5.14 15.71
C ALA A 1 -28.55 4.23 15.66
N LYS A 2 -28.48 3.00 15.13
CA LYS A 2 -29.67 2.13 14.93
C LYS A 2 -30.50 1.89 16.20
N SER A 3 -29.88 1.49 17.32
CA SER A 3 -30.63 1.25 18.58
C SER A 3 -31.23 2.52 19.20
N GLN A 4 -30.63 3.69 18.94
CA GLN A 4 -31.19 4.97 19.36
C GLN A 4 -32.46 5.32 18.58
N ALA A 5 -32.46 5.06 17.27
CA ALA A 5 -33.67 5.23 16.46
C ALA A 5 -34.82 4.33 16.93
N VAL A 6 -34.49 3.09 17.33
CA VAL A 6 -35.46 2.17 17.95
C VAL A 6 -36.00 2.72 19.28
N GLU A 7 -35.14 3.26 20.13
CA GLU A 7 -35.54 3.92 21.40
C GLU A 7 -36.49 5.10 21.14
N ILE A 8 -36.11 6.00 20.22
CA ILE A 8 -36.90 7.18 19.85
C ILE A 8 -38.29 6.79 19.31
N ALA A 9 -38.38 5.67 18.58
CA ALA A 9 -39.63 5.11 18.10
C ALA A 9 -40.47 4.40 19.19
N GLY A 10 -39.97 4.32 20.43
CA GLY A 10 -40.63 3.64 21.55
C GLY A 10 -40.49 2.12 21.53
N GLY A 11 -39.52 1.58 20.79
CA GLY A 11 -39.26 0.15 20.70
C GLY A 11 -38.68 -0.43 22.01
N ALA A 12 -39.11 -1.64 22.37
CA ALA A 12 -38.67 -2.31 23.60
C ALA A 12 -37.30 -3.01 23.49
N GLY A 13 -36.78 -3.19 22.27
CA GLY A 13 -35.52 -3.87 21.99
C GLY A 13 -35.21 -3.94 20.50
N MET A 14 -33.99 -4.35 20.15
CA MET A 14 -33.51 -4.43 18.78
C MET A 14 -32.89 -5.80 18.48
N ILE A 15 -33.21 -6.38 17.32
CA ILE A 15 -32.44 -7.48 16.73
C ILE A 15 -31.75 -6.91 15.50
N LEU A 16 -30.42 -6.84 15.56
CA LEU A 16 -29.55 -6.49 14.45
C LEU A 16 -28.99 -7.78 13.87
N TYR A 17 -29.01 -7.90 12.55
CA TYR A 17 -28.37 -9.01 11.86
C TYR A 17 -27.50 -8.49 10.73
N ASN A 18 -26.38 -9.17 10.46
CA ASN A 18 -25.45 -8.79 9.41
C ASN A 18 -26.04 -9.06 8.02
N VAL A 19 -25.48 -8.38 7.01
CA VAL A 19 -25.85 -8.59 5.60
C VAL A 19 -25.24 -9.88 5.02
N ASP A 20 -24.20 -10.39 5.66
CA ASP A 20 -23.51 -11.65 5.37
C ASP A 20 -23.07 -12.35 6.67
N ASP A 21 -22.52 -13.56 6.56
CA ASP A 21 -22.06 -14.35 7.70
C ASP A 21 -20.57 -14.16 8.04
N VAL A 22 -19.82 -13.42 7.22
CA VAL A 22 -18.38 -13.17 7.42
C VAL A 22 -18.10 -11.92 8.26
N SER A 23 -19.04 -10.99 8.26
CA SER A 23 -18.97 -9.76 9.05
C SER A 23 -18.87 -10.07 10.54
N SER A 24 -17.97 -9.36 11.23
CA SER A 24 -17.74 -9.57 12.66
C SER A 24 -18.95 -9.16 13.51
N LEU A 25 -19.22 -9.94 14.56
CA LEU A 25 -20.25 -9.62 15.56
C LEU A 25 -19.66 -8.69 16.63
N VAL A 26 -20.00 -7.40 16.53
CA VAL A 26 -19.52 -6.35 17.45
C VAL A 26 -20.53 -6.12 18.58
N SER A 27 -20.04 -6.06 19.82
CA SER A 27 -20.84 -5.94 21.05
C SER A 27 -21.08 -4.50 21.49
N ASP A 28 -21.41 -3.61 20.57
CA ASP A 28 -21.55 -2.16 20.82
C ASP A 28 -22.48 -1.83 22.00
N ASN A 29 -22.28 -0.64 22.59
CA ASN A 29 -23.22 -0.10 23.54
C ASN A 29 -24.51 0.32 22.82
N HIS A 30 -25.64 -0.17 23.31
CA HIS A 30 -26.96 0.12 22.74
C HIS A 30 -27.86 0.87 23.73
N TYR A 31 -28.83 1.60 23.18
CA TYR A 31 -29.82 2.38 23.95
C TYR A 31 -31.01 1.54 24.45
N VAL A 32 -31.25 0.39 23.80
CA VAL A 32 -32.27 -0.59 24.19
C VAL A 32 -31.64 -1.99 24.26
N PRO A 33 -32.23 -2.96 25.00
CA PRO A 33 -31.80 -4.34 24.95
C PRO A 33 -31.68 -4.83 23.50
N SER A 34 -30.51 -5.36 23.14
CA SER A 34 -30.19 -5.65 21.74
C SER A 34 -29.48 -7.00 21.58
N LEU A 35 -29.76 -7.66 20.46
CA LEU A 35 -29.04 -8.85 19.96
C LEU A 35 -28.40 -8.50 18.62
N HIS A 36 -27.13 -8.84 18.45
CA HIS A 36 -26.45 -8.81 17.15
C HIS A 36 -26.16 -10.25 16.72
N THR A 37 -26.61 -10.64 15.53
CA THR A 37 -26.43 -11.99 14.97
C THR A 37 -25.96 -11.97 13.52
N ASN A 38 -25.57 -13.13 12.98
CA ASN A 38 -25.15 -13.27 11.58
C ASN A 38 -26.34 -13.20 10.61
N ASN A 39 -26.08 -13.25 9.31
CA ASN A 39 -27.13 -13.19 8.30
C ASN A 39 -28.05 -14.40 8.35
N THR A 40 -27.49 -15.60 8.42
CA THR A 40 -28.25 -16.85 8.42
C THR A 40 -29.29 -16.89 9.55
N ASP A 41 -28.90 -16.59 10.79
CA ASP A 41 -29.82 -16.57 11.92
C ASP A 41 -30.81 -15.38 11.82
N GLY A 42 -30.36 -14.26 11.26
CA GLY A 42 -31.22 -13.11 10.98
C GLY A 42 -32.35 -13.43 10.01
N LEU A 43 -32.08 -14.22 8.97
CA LEU A 43 -33.09 -14.69 8.01
C LEU A 43 -34.07 -15.66 8.65
N VAL A 44 -33.60 -16.56 9.53
CA VAL A 44 -34.50 -17.44 10.32
C VAL A 44 -35.44 -16.61 11.19
N ILE A 45 -34.95 -15.53 11.81
CA ILE A 45 -35.78 -14.61 12.60
C ILE A 45 -36.80 -13.88 11.71
N LYS A 46 -36.42 -13.47 10.50
CA LYS A 46 -37.35 -12.85 9.54
C LYS A 46 -38.44 -13.81 9.09
N ASP A 47 -38.10 -15.06 8.80
CA ASP A 47 -39.08 -16.08 8.43
C ASP A 47 -40.06 -16.37 9.58
N TYR A 48 -39.56 -16.44 10.82
CA TYR A 48 -40.40 -16.54 12.01
C TYR A 48 -41.39 -15.37 12.11
N ILE A 49 -40.93 -14.13 11.88
CA ILE A 49 -41.81 -12.95 11.90
C ILE A 49 -42.87 -13.04 10.81
N ALA A 50 -42.52 -13.45 9.59
CA ALA A 50 -43.46 -13.55 8.47
C ALA A 50 -44.51 -14.66 8.65
N ALA A 51 -44.13 -15.75 9.33
CA ALA A 51 -44.99 -16.93 9.52
C ALA A 51 -46.00 -16.80 10.68
N ASN A 52 -45.93 -15.74 11.49
CA ASN A 52 -46.74 -15.60 12.71
C ASN A 52 -47.47 -14.26 12.74
N GLU A 53 -48.77 -14.26 13.07
CA GLU A 53 -49.56 -13.02 13.13
C GLU A 53 -49.17 -12.10 14.31
N ALA A 54 -48.62 -12.68 15.38
CA ALA A 54 -48.18 -11.95 16.58
C ALA A 54 -46.87 -12.56 17.13
N PRO A 55 -45.74 -12.37 16.43
CA PRO A 55 -44.47 -12.94 16.84
C PRO A 55 -44.00 -12.31 18.16
N THR A 56 -43.44 -13.12 19.05
CA THR A 56 -42.91 -12.68 20.35
C THR A 56 -41.50 -13.19 20.53
N ALA A 57 -40.61 -12.38 21.11
CA ALA A 57 -39.24 -12.76 21.43
C ALA A 57 -38.88 -12.33 22.85
N THR A 58 -37.86 -12.97 23.43
CA THR A 58 -37.28 -12.56 24.72
C THR A 58 -35.78 -12.42 24.56
N LEU A 59 -35.25 -11.24 24.88
CA LEU A 59 -33.81 -10.99 24.96
C LEU A 59 -33.37 -11.21 26.42
N SER A 60 -32.51 -12.20 26.64
CA SER A 60 -31.89 -12.46 27.93
C SER A 60 -30.45 -11.89 27.97
N GLY A 61 -29.79 -11.92 29.13
CA GLY A 61 -28.39 -11.49 29.25
C GLY A 61 -27.36 -12.35 28.49
N GLY A 62 -27.81 -13.37 27.76
CA GLY A 62 -26.97 -14.28 27.01
C GLY A 62 -26.27 -15.32 27.89
N THR A 63 -25.62 -16.29 27.24
CA THR A 63 -24.76 -17.28 27.87
C THR A 63 -23.35 -17.14 27.35
N LYS A 64 -22.35 -17.13 28.24
CA LYS A 64 -20.94 -17.12 27.83
C LYS A 64 -20.65 -18.36 26.99
N THR A 65 -20.10 -18.14 25.79
CA THR A 65 -19.65 -19.20 24.88
C THR A 65 -18.17 -18.99 24.53
N SER A 66 -17.52 -20.06 24.08
CA SER A 66 -16.20 -19.97 23.46
C SER A 66 -16.36 -19.58 22.00
N ALA A 67 -15.57 -18.62 21.54
CA ALA A 67 -15.40 -18.30 20.13
C ALA A 67 -14.03 -18.77 19.65
N GLN A 68 -13.90 -19.00 18.34
CA GLN A 68 -12.61 -19.23 17.72
C GLN A 68 -11.75 -17.96 17.85
N GLY A 69 -10.55 -18.10 18.39
CA GLY A 69 -9.54 -17.05 18.38
C GLY A 69 -8.71 -17.08 17.11
N SER A 70 -7.88 -16.06 16.89
CA SER A 70 -7.03 -15.95 15.69
C SER A 70 -7.83 -15.96 14.38
N VAL A 71 -8.97 -15.26 14.36
CA VAL A 71 -9.76 -15.00 13.16
C VAL A 71 -9.58 -13.53 12.82
N MET A 72 -9.24 -13.23 11.58
CA MET A 72 -9.14 -11.85 11.14
C MET A 72 -10.50 -11.18 11.15
N ALA A 73 -10.54 -9.93 11.61
CA ALA A 73 -11.74 -9.13 11.50
C ALA A 73 -11.96 -8.73 10.03
N ALA A 74 -13.21 -8.79 9.56
CA ALA A 74 -13.58 -8.40 8.20
C ALA A 74 -13.27 -6.92 7.90
N PHE A 75 -13.29 -6.07 8.94
CA PHE A 75 -12.97 -4.64 8.81
C PHE A 75 -11.47 -4.33 8.85
N SER A 76 -10.61 -5.32 9.12
CA SER A 76 -9.16 -5.07 9.20
C SER A 76 -8.63 -4.81 7.79
N SER A 77 -8.04 -3.64 7.58
CA SER A 77 -7.37 -3.31 6.32
C SER A 77 -6.34 -4.36 5.94
N ARG A 78 -6.22 -4.61 4.64
CA ARG A 78 -5.31 -5.59 4.04
C ARG A 78 -4.20 -4.88 3.27
N GLY A 79 -3.03 -5.49 3.18
CA GLY A 79 -2.03 -5.12 2.18
C GLY A 79 -2.47 -5.53 0.76
N PRO A 80 -1.63 -5.27 -0.26
CA PRO A 80 -0.30 -4.65 -0.19
C PRO A 80 -0.37 -3.13 0.02
N ASN A 81 0.78 -2.52 0.32
CA ASN A 81 0.91 -1.07 0.43
C ASN A 81 1.15 -0.39 -0.94
N ALA A 82 0.27 -0.65 -1.91
CA ALA A 82 0.47 -0.18 -3.28
C ALA A 82 0.37 1.34 -3.45
N ALA A 83 -0.32 2.03 -2.54
CA ALA A 83 -0.62 3.45 -2.66
C ALA A 83 0.48 4.39 -2.15
N THR A 84 1.49 3.90 -1.41
CA THR A 84 2.47 4.78 -0.72
C THR A 84 3.92 4.58 -1.18
N GLY A 85 4.15 4.05 -2.38
CA GLY A 85 5.50 3.74 -2.92
C GLY A 85 6.27 2.63 -2.19
N ALA A 86 5.82 2.19 -1.02
CA ALA A 86 6.41 1.13 -0.20
C ALA A 86 5.92 -0.27 -0.59
N ALA A 87 5.86 -0.58 -1.88
CA ALA A 87 5.24 -1.81 -2.39
C ALA A 87 6.00 -3.08 -1.97
N ASP A 88 7.31 -3.01 -1.75
CA ASP A 88 8.15 -4.11 -1.27
C ASP A 88 8.06 -4.37 0.24
N LEU A 89 7.23 -3.61 0.95
CA LEU A 89 7.00 -3.80 2.38
C LEU A 89 5.67 -4.52 2.63
N ILE A 90 5.73 -5.72 3.21
CA ILE A 90 4.53 -6.43 3.66
C ILE A 90 3.88 -5.63 4.80
N GLN A 91 2.60 -5.29 4.63
CA GLN A 91 1.73 -4.73 5.66
C GLN A 91 0.41 -5.52 5.74
N PRO A 92 -0.20 -5.66 6.93
CA PRO A 92 0.30 -5.18 8.23
C PRO A 92 1.55 -5.93 8.71
N ASP A 93 2.25 -5.43 9.74
CA ASP A 93 3.43 -6.14 10.29
C ASP A 93 3.05 -7.38 11.14
N VAL A 94 2.02 -7.26 11.96
CA VAL A 94 1.54 -8.28 12.91
C VAL A 94 0.04 -8.12 13.17
N THR A 95 -0.57 -9.15 13.74
CA THR A 95 -1.96 -9.14 14.24
C THR A 95 -2.01 -9.22 15.76
N ALA A 96 -3.01 -8.56 16.36
CA ALA A 96 -3.30 -8.60 17.79
C ALA A 96 -4.82 -8.48 18.05
N PRO A 97 -5.31 -8.82 19.26
CA PRO A 97 -6.74 -8.76 19.59
C PRO A 97 -7.33 -7.37 19.42
N GLY A 98 -8.35 -7.25 18.57
CA GLY A 98 -9.03 -5.98 18.27
C GLY A 98 -10.54 -6.07 18.17
N VAL A 99 -11.15 -7.24 18.43
CA VAL A 99 -12.60 -7.45 18.37
C VAL A 99 -13.15 -7.60 19.78
N ASN A 100 -14.17 -6.80 20.11
CA ASN A 100 -14.86 -6.79 21.40
C ASN A 100 -13.92 -6.65 22.60
N VAL A 101 -12.96 -5.73 22.50
CA VAL A 101 -11.99 -5.43 23.55
C VAL A 101 -12.64 -4.56 24.61
N LEU A 102 -12.76 -5.08 25.83
CA LEU A 102 -13.26 -4.34 26.99
C LEU A 102 -12.17 -3.43 27.56
N ALA A 103 -12.40 -2.11 27.52
CA ALA A 103 -11.50 -1.11 28.08
C ALA A 103 -12.29 -0.04 28.86
N GLY A 104 -11.56 0.84 29.56
CA GLY A 104 -12.17 1.98 30.26
C GLY A 104 -12.86 2.94 29.27
N ASN A 105 -14.02 3.44 29.67
CA ASN A 105 -14.82 4.37 28.87
C ASN A 105 -15.24 5.58 29.72
N THR A 106 -15.48 6.70 29.04
CA THR A 106 -16.04 7.89 29.70
C THR A 106 -17.50 7.63 30.12
N PRO A 107 -17.91 8.01 31.35
CA PRO A 107 -19.30 7.92 31.76
C PRO A 107 -20.21 8.91 31.00
N THR A 108 -19.62 9.91 30.35
CA THR A 108 -20.29 10.84 29.44
C THR A 108 -20.25 10.25 28.03
N ALA A 109 -21.24 9.44 27.70
CA ALA A 109 -21.29 8.71 26.44
C ALA A 109 -21.41 9.67 25.24
N LEU A 110 -20.46 9.59 24.28
CA LEU A 110 -20.64 10.16 22.93
C LEU A 110 -21.64 9.32 22.11
N SER A 111 -21.74 8.03 22.41
CA SER A 111 -22.77 7.11 21.90
C SER A 111 -23.05 5.98 22.91
N GLY A 112 -24.30 5.51 22.95
CA GLY A 112 -24.76 4.51 23.92
C GLY A 112 -25.32 5.13 25.22
N ALA A 113 -25.77 4.27 26.14
CA ALA A 113 -26.34 4.71 27.41
C ALA A 113 -25.27 5.35 28.33
N PRO A 114 -25.56 6.48 28.99
CA PRO A 114 -24.62 7.14 29.89
C PRO A 114 -24.35 6.32 31.16
N GLY A 115 -23.24 6.60 31.83
CA GLY A 115 -22.88 6.01 33.13
C GLY A 115 -22.05 4.72 33.06
N GLN A 116 -21.71 4.22 31.86
CA GLN A 116 -20.82 3.08 31.68
C GLN A 116 -19.34 3.50 31.83
N LEU A 117 -18.62 2.94 32.79
CA LEU A 117 -17.19 3.18 33.00
C LEU A 117 -16.28 2.28 32.14
N PHE A 118 -16.87 1.30 31.46
CA PHE A 118 -16.19 0.38 30.57
C PHE A 118 -17.03 0.17 29.32
N GLN A 119 -16.37 -0.15 28.21
CA GLN A 119 -17.03 -0.48 26.95
C GLN A 119 -16.20 -1.52 26.20
N ALA A 120 -16.91 -2.46 25.57
CA ALA A 120 -16.32 -3.35 24.58
C ALA A 120 -16.52 -2.74 23.18
N ILE A 121 -15.42 -2.47 22.49
CA ILE A 121 -15.43 -1.96 21.11
C ILE A 121 -14.50 -2.78 20.23
N SER A 122 -14.67 -2.64 18.92
CA SER A 122 -13.85 -3.32 17.91
C SER A 122 -13.16 -2.32 17.01
N GLY A 123 -11.95 -2.67 16.57
CA GLY A 123 -11.17 -1.87 15.64
C GLY A 123 -9.69 -2.24 15.70
N THR A 124 -8.95 -1.95 14.63
CA THR A 124 -7.48 -1.99 14.66
C THR A 124 -6.93 -0.98 15.68
N SER A 125 -7.68 0.09 15.97
CA SER A 125 -7.43 1.00 17.10
C SER A 125 -7.38 0.30 18.46
N MET A 126 -8.00 -0.88 18.62
CA MET A 126 -7.95 -1.69 19.84
C MET A 126 -6.83 -2.75 19.78
N SER A 127 -6.46 -3.22 18.59
CA SER A 127 -5.27 -4.07 18.39
C SER A 127 -3.98 -3.30 18.66
N SER A 128 -3.87 -2.06 18.16
CA SER A 128 -2.68 -1.21 18.31
C SER A 128 -2.19 -1.05 19.76
N PRO A 129 -3.01 -0.71 20.76
CA PRO A 129 -2.56 -0.58 22.15
C PRO A 129 -2.13 -1.91 22.79
N HIS A 130 -2.61 -3.07 22.31
CA HIS A 130 -2.07 -4.37 22.75
C HIS A 130 -0.62 -4.55 22.28
N VAL A 131 -0.34 -4.21 21.01
CA VAL A 131 1.02 -4.26 20.46
C VAL A 131 1.90 -3.23 21.15
N ALA A 132 1.43 -1.99 21.34
CA ALA A 132 2.18 -0.95 22.04
C ALA A 132 2.50 -1.33 23.50
N GLY A 133 1.56 -1.95 24.22
CA GLY A 133 1.80 -2.47 25.56
C GLY A 133 2.84 -3.59 25.59
N ALA A 134 2.75 -4.55 24.66
CA ALA A 134 3.75 -5.61 24.52
C ALA A 134 5.14 -5.05 24.18
N PHE A 135 5.19 -4.06 23.29
CA PHE A 135 6.41 -3.35 22.91
C PHE A 135 7.03 -2.61 24.10
N ALA A 136 6.22 -1.92 24.91
CA ALA A 136 6.70 -1.25 26.12
C ALA A 136 7.31 -2.23 27.13
N LEU A 137 6.70 -3.40 27.32
CA LEU A 137 7.25 -4.47 28.17
C LEU A 137 8.56 -5.04 27.60
N LEU A 138 8.66 -5.21 26.27
CA LEU A 138 9.90 -5.60 25.62
C LEU A 138 11.00 -4.57 25.84
N LYS A 139 10.70 -3.27 25.68
CA LYS A 139 11.64 -2.19 25.96
C LYS A 139 12.03 -2.10 27.44
N GLN A 140 11.14 -2.47 28.36
CA GLN A 140 11.48 -2.57 29.78
C GLN A 140 12.43 -3.74 30.05
N ALA A 141 12.20 -4.89 29.42
CA ALA A 141 13.04 -6.08 29.57
C ALA A 141 14.40 -5.92 28.85
N HIS A 142 14.42 -5.19 27.73
CA HIS A 142 15.59 -4.94 26.89
C HIS A 142 15.75 -3.44 26.59
N PRO A 143 16.22 -2.64 27.56
CA PRO A 143 16.31 -1.18 27.43
C PRO A 143 17.16 -0.71 26.26
N ASP A 144 18.18 -1.49 25.88
CA ASP A 144 19.15 -1.12 24.85
C ASP A 144 18.72 -1.53 23.42
N TRP A 145 17.63 -2.30 23.27
CA TRP A 145 17.15 -2.67 21.93
C TRP A 145 16.69 -1.44 21.14
N SER A 146 17.00 -1.39 19.86
CA SER A 146 16.39 -0.41 18.96
C SER A 146 14.87 -0.66 18.84
N PRO A 147 14.10 0.29 18.30
CA PRO A 147 12.72 0.03 17.93
C PRO A 147 12.56 -1.12 16.92
N ALA A 148 13.48 -1.23 15.96
CA ALA A 148 13.48 -2.29 14.95
C ALA A 148 13.72 -3.67 15.57
N ALA A 149 14.64 -3.79 16.53
CA ALA A 149 14.89 -5.05 17.25
C ALA A 149 13.66 -5.50 18.06
N ALA A 150 12.97 -4.58 18.74
CA ALA A 150 11.76 -4.89 19.48
C ALA A 150 10.58 -5.26 18.55
N LYS A 151 10.42 -4.54 17.43
CA LYS A 151 9.47 -4.90 16.35
C LYS A 151 9.79 -6.29 15.80
N SER A 152 11.07 -6.56 15.54
CA SER A 152 11.52 -7.84 15.03
C SER A 152 11.17 -9.00 15.95
N ALA A 153 11.38 -8.85 17.26
CA ALA A 153 11.04 -9.88 18.22
C ALA A 153 9.53 -10.22 18.21
N LEU A 154 8.66 -9.23 18.05
CA LEU A 154 7.21 -9.44 17.96
C LEU A 154 6.81 -10.17 16.67
N MET A 155 7.43 -9.80 15.55
CA MET A 155 7.15 -10.41 14.25
C MET A 155 7.64 -11.86 14.18
N THR A 156 8.92 -12.09 14.47
CA THR A 156 9.57 -13.39 14.24
C THR A 156 9.10 -14.50 15.17
N THR A 157 8.46 -14.14 16.28
CA THR A 157 7.94 -15.07 17.30
C THR A 157 6.42 -15.14 17.36
N SER A 158 5.74 -14.46 16.42
CA SER A 158 4.29 -14.55 16.26
C SER A 158 3.86 -15.97 15.87
N ARG A 159 2.58 -16.30 16.06
CA ARG A 159 1.97 -17.57 15.62
C ARG A 159 1.15 -17.37 14.34
N GLN A 160 1.20 -18.36 13.46
CA GLN A 160 0.73 -18.28 12.07
C GLN A 160 -0.60 -19.00 11.86
N ASP A 161 -1.15 -19.63 12.90
CA ASP A 161 -2.47 -20.25 12.88
C ASP A 161 -3.56 -19.19 13.06
N VAL A 162 -3.62 -18.30 12.06
CA VAL A 162 -4.63 -17.28 11.86
C VAL A 162 -5.41 -17.61 10.60
N VAL A 163 -6.71 -17.43 10.66
CA VAL A 163 -7.62 -17.63 9.53
C VAL A 163 -8.28 -16.30 9.14
N LYS A 164 -8.72 -16.19 7.89
CA LYS A 164 -9.53 -15.09 7.38
C LYS A 164 -10.86 -15.01 8.13
N GLU A 165 -11.63 -13.96 7.85
CA GLU A 165 -12.93 -13.68 8.49
C GLU A 165 -13.99 -14.79 8.36
N ASP A 166 -13.82 -15.72 7.41
CA ASP A 166 -14.65 -16.92 7.27
C ASP A 166 -14.40 -17.99 8.35
N GLY A 167 -13.34 -17.85 9.17
CA GLY A 167 -12.98 -18.77 10.23
C GLY A 167 -12.33 -20.08 9.77
N VAL A 168 -12.07 -20.25 8.47
CA VAL A 168 -11.62 -21.52 7.88
C VAL A 168 -10.40 -21.34 6.98
N THR A 169 -10.41 -20.34 6.11
CA THR A 169 -9.33 -20.10 5.14
C THR A 169 -8.10 -19.56 5.86
N PRO A 170 -6.89 -20.10 5.65
CA PRO A 170 -5.68 -19.52 6.23
C PRO A 170 -5.50 -18.05 5.83
N ALA A 171 -5.14 -17.21 6.80
CA ALA A 171 -4.78 -15.82 6.55
C ALA A 171 -3.42 -15.77 5.85
N ASP A 172 -3.30 -14.89 4.86
CA ASP A 172 -2.03 -14.64 4.16
C ASP A 172 -1.26 -13.47 4.80
N PRO A 173 0.00 -13.23 4.40
CA PRO A 173 0.80 -12.12 4.93
C PRO A 173 0.19 -10.73 4.80
N PHE A 174 -0.69 -10.48 3.81
CA PHE A 174 -1.38 -9.19 3.69
C PHE A 174 -2.62 -9.09 4.57
N ASP A 175 -3.11 -10.22 5.09
CA ASP A 175 -4.10 -10.23 6.15
C ASP A 175 -3.47 -10.00 7.53
N MET A 176 -2.45 -10.79 7.88
CA MET A 176 -1.99 -10.95 9.27
C MET A 176 -0.57 -10.45 9.54
N GLY A 177 0.19 -10.10 8.50
CA GLY A 177 1.62 -9.84 8.58
C GLY A 177 2.42 -11.10 8.91
N ALA A 178 3.32 -10.98 9.87
CA ALA A 178 4.05 -12.14 10.39
C ALA A 178 3.13 -13.12 11.15
N GLY A 179 2.01 -12.65 11.71
CA GLY A 179 1.05 -13.48 12.45
C GLY A 179 0.56 -12.83 13.74
N HIS A 180 -0.13 -13.60 14.58
CA HIS A 180 -0.65 -13.14 15.87
C HIS A 180 0.46 -13.05 16.91
N ILE A 181 0.65 -11.89 17.56
CA ILE A 181 1.75 -11.69 18.51
C ILE A 181 1.70 -12.67 19.70
N VAL A 182 2.88 -13.08 20.16
CA VAL A 182 3.06 -13.89 21.38
C VAL A 182 4.09 -13.21 22.29
N PRO A 183 3.66 -12.27 23.16
CA PRO A 183 4.59 -11.43 23.93
C PRO A 183 5.60 -12.21 24.77
N THR A 184 5.20 -13.37 25.32
CA THR A 184 6.08 -14.20 26.14
C THR A 184 7.25 -14.79 25.36
N THR A 185 7.05 -15.16 24.09
CA THR A 185 8.11 -15.69 23.23
C THR A 185 9.00 -14.57 22.71
N ALA A 186 8.41 -13.41 22.42
CA ALA A 186 9.14 -12.21 21.98
C ALA A 186 10.15 -11.68 23.02
N LEU A 187 10.01 -12.02 24.31
CA LEU A 187 11.00 -11.65 25.33
C LEU A 187 12.37 -12.29 25.12
N SER A 188 12.47 -13.39 24.36
CA SER A 188 13.73 -14.09 24.12
C SER A 188 13.75 -14.73 22.72
N PRO A 189 13.79 -13.90 21.65
CA PRO A 189 13.66 -14.36 20.27
C PRO A 189 14.93 -15.07 19.76
N GLY A 190 16.03 -14.99 20.52
CA GLY A 190 17.35 -15.49 20.12
C GLY A 190 18.07 -14.54 19.18
N ILE A 191 17.43 -14.22 18.05
CA ILE A 191 17.92 -13.30 17.03
C ILE A 191 16.87 -12.25 16.66
N VAL A 192 17.33 -11.09 16.21
CA VAL A 192 16.49 -10.01 15.68
C VAL A 192 17.06 -9.47 14.37
N TYR A 193 16.18 -8.91 13.54
CA TYR A 193 16.52 -8.08 12.39
C TYR A 193 16.52 -6.63 12.88
N ASP A 194 17.71 -6.03 12.95
CA ASP A 194 17.87 -4.65 13.42
C ASP A 194 18.06 -3.71 12.23
N ALA A 195 17.55 -2.49 12.35
CA ALA A 195 17.62 -1.45 11.34
C ALA A 195 17.72 -0.08 12.02
N GLY A 196 18.61 0.77 11.52
CA GLY A 196 18.87 2.11 12.01
C GLY A 196 18.37 3.19 11.07
N PHE A 197 18.63 4.45 11.44
CA PHE A 197 18.18 5.63 10.69
C PHE A 197 18.62 5.61 9.23
N LEU A 198 19.87 5.24 8.94
CA LEU A 198 20.38 5.20 7.57
C LEU A 198 19.70 4.13 6.71
N ASP A 199 19.33 2.98 7.28
CA ASP A 199 18.62 1.93 6.55
C ASP A 199 17.23 2.42 6.09
N TYR A 200 16.54 3.19 6.93
CA TYR A 200 15.27 3.83 6.54
C TYR A 200 15.46 4.95 5.52
N LEU A 201 16.57 5.71 5.57
CA LEU A 201 16.87 6.66 4.48
C LEU A 201 17.14 5.95 3.16
N GLY A 202 17.83 4.81 3.19
CA GLY A 202 18.04 3.95 2.03
C GLY A 202 16.70 3.47 1.46
N PHE A 203 15.83 2.92 2.30
CA PHE A 203 14.48 2.51 1.91
C PHE A 203 13.65 3.64 1.27
N LEU A 204 13.72 4.86 1.80
CA LEU A 204 12.98 6.00 1.27
C LEU A 204 13.45 6.44 -0.13
N CYS A 205 14.64 6.04 -0.58
CA CYS A 205 15.10 6.34 -1.94
C CYS A 205 14.21 5.76 -3.02
N GLU A 206 13.66 4.56 -2.78
CA GLU A 206 12.68 3.95 -3.69
C GLU A 206 11.26 4.21 -3.21
N ALA A 207 11.00 4.10 -1.90
CA ALA A 207 9.64 4.13 -1.39
C ALA A 207 9.00 5.53 -1.38
N ALA A 208 9.79 6.60 -1.23
CA ALA A 208 9.30 7.97 -1.14
C ALA A 208 10.43 8.99 -1.42
N PRO A 209 11.01 9.02 -2.64
CA PRO A 209 12.13 9.91 -2.96
C PRO A 209 11.81 11.40 -2.77
N GLU A 210 10.55 11.79 -2.84
CA GLU A 210 10.03 13.15 -2.65
C GLU A 210 10.31 13.73 -1.25
N VAL A 211 10.62 12.90 -0.26
CA VAL A 211 11.03 13.38 1.07
C VAL A 211 12.39 14.08 1.05
N PHE A 212 13.19 13.88 -0.02
CA PHE A 212 14.49 14.49 -0.19
C PHE A 212 14.41 15.70 -1.11
N SER A 213 15.06 16.79 -0.72
CA SER A 213 15.19 17.98 -1.59
C SER A 213 16.00 17.69 -2.86
N ASP A 214 16.91 16.71 -2.79
CA ASP A 214 17.69 16.18 -3.91
C ASP A 214 17.89 14.67 -3.67
N ALA A 215 16.91 13.89 -4.14
CA ALA A 215 16.90 12.44 -4.00
C ALA A 215 18.13 11.81 -4.69
N ALA A 216 18.47 12.24 -5.90
CA ALA A 216 19.58 11.68 -6.68
C ALA A 216 20.92 11.79 -5.93
N ALA A 217 21.25 12.99 -5.42
CA ALA A 217 22.48 13.19 -4.66
C ALA A 217 22.47 12.44 -3.32
N THR A 218 21.33 12.45 -2.62
CA THR A 218 21.18 11.79 -1.31
C THR A 218 21.34 10.28 -1.44
N CYS A 219 20.62 9.67 -2.37
CA CYS A 219 20.63 8.23 -2.60
C CYS A 219 21.97 7.74 -3.14
N ALA A 220 22.61 8.48 -4.06
CA ALA A 220 23.99 8.18 -4.48
C ALA A 220 24.98 8.23 -3.31
N SER A 221 24.80 9.17 -2.36
CA SER A 221 25.65 9.26 -1.16
C SER A 221 25.46 8.06 -0.24
N LEU A 222 24.23 7.58 -0.06
CA LEU A 222 23.89 6.40 0.75
C LEU A 222 24.49 5.12 0.14
N VAL A 223 24.39 4.95 -1.17
CA VAL A 223 25.07 3.86 -1.90
C VAL A 223 26.58 3.91 -1.68
N GLY A 224 27.19 5.11 -1.73
CA GLY A 224 28.61 5.31 -1.43
C GLY A 224 29.03 4.93 -0.01
N LEU A 225 28.09 4.91 0.95
CA LEU A 225 28.29 4.43 2.32
C LEU A 225 28.02 2.93 2.48
N GLY A 226 27.60 2.25 1.41
CA GLY A 226 27.21 0.83 1.42
C GLY A 226 25.82 0.58 1.99
N ILE A 227 24.95 1.60 2.02
CA ILE A 227 23.55 1.47 2.42
C ILE A 227 22.72 1.13 1.17
N PRO A 228 21.99 0.00 1.15
CA PRO A 228 21.09 -0.32 0.05
C PRO A 228 19.97 0.72 -0.09
N THR A 229 19.60 1.01 -1.33
CA THR A 229 18.52 1.95 -1.67
C THR A 229 17.31 1.27 -2.32
N ASP A 230 17.40 -0.04 -2.55
CA ASP A 230 16.29 -0.88 -2.99
C ASP A 230 15.34 -1.12 -1.80
N GLY A 231 14.04 -0.93 -2.01
CA GLY A 231 13.00 -1.03 -0.99
C GLY A 231 12.94 -2.41 -0.31
N SER A 232 13.21 -3.48 -1.08
CA SER A 232 13.22 -4.86 -0.60
C SER A 232 14.39 -5.19 0.33
N GLU A 233 15.47 -4.38 0.29
CA GLU A 233 16.68 -4.55 1.10
C GLU A 233 16.57 -3.98 2.52
N LEU A 234 15.48 -3.28 2.87
CA LEU A 234 15.24 -2.87 4.26
C LEU A 234 15.28 -4.11 5.18
N ASN A 235 16.12 -4.05 6.22
CA ASN A 235 16.38 -5.20 7.09
C ASN A 235 15.26 -5.45 8.12
N VAL A 236 14.07 -5.77 7.63
CA VAL A 236 12.89 -6.15 8.42
C VAL A 236 12.62 -7.67 8.35
N PRO A 237 11.90 -8.24 9.32
CA PRO A 237 11.57 -9.67 9.40
C PRO A 237 10.44 -10.11 8.45
N SER A 238 10.44 -9.57 7.23
CA SER A 238 9.56 -9.93 6.13
C SER A 238 10.31 -9.62 4.82
N ILE A 239 9.93 -10.29 3.73
CA ILE A 239 10.49 -10.01 2.41
C ILE A 239 9.32 -9.81 1.43
N GLY A 240 9.08 -8.56 1.04
CA GLY A 240 8.21 -8.22 -0.07
C GLY A 240 9.04 -7.97 -1.33
N ILE A 241 8.55 -8.41 -2.47
CA ILE A 241 9.05 -8.05 -3.80
C ILE A 241 7.83 -7.78 -4.67
N ALA A 242 7.55 -6.50 -4.93
CA ALA A 242 6.39 -6.05 -5.67
C ALA A 242 6.52 -6.27 -7.17
N GLU A 243 7.74 -6.39 -7.68
CA GLU A 243 8.02 -6.63 -9.09
C GLU A 243 9.21 -7.59 -9.24
N LEU A 244 8.93 -8.89 -9.16
CA LEU A 244 9.96 -9.91 -9.38
C LEU A 244 10.11 -10.16 -10.89
N VAL A 245 11.08 -9.47 -11.49
CA VAL A 245 11.44 -9.67 -12.90
C VAL A 245 12.60 -10.65 -13.03
N GLY A 246 12.29 -11.86 -13.48
CA GLY A 246 13.29 -12.94 -13.59
C GLY A 246 13.74 -13.44 -12.21
N ALA A 247 14.81 -12.85 -11.66
CA ALA A 247 15.32 -13.21 -10.34
C ALA A 247 15.84 -12.00 -9.57
N GLN A 248 15.54 -11.96 -8.27
CA GLN A 248 16.04 -10.93 -7.35
C GLN A 248 16.61 -11.60 -6.10
N THR A 249 17.74 -11.06 -5.63
CA THR A 249 18.40 -11.53 -4.42
C THR A 249 18.32 -10.46 -3.36
N VAL A 250 17.76 -10.81 -2.22
CA VAL A 250 17.59 -9.92 -1.08
C VAL A 250 18.53 -10.34 0.05
N THR A 251 19.18 -9.38 0.69
CA THR A 251 20.03 -9.63 1.86
C THR A 251 19.28 -9.39 3.16
N ARG A 252 19.54 -10.24 4.16
CA ARG A 252 19.08 -10.04 5.53
C ARG A 252 20.20 -10.23 6.51
N THR A 253 20.23 -9.38 7.53
CA THR A 253 21.22 -9.43 8.61
C THR A 253 20.51 -9.64 9.94
N VAL A 254 20.91 -10.70 10.65
CA VAL A 254 20.37 -11.00 11.98
C VAL A 254 21.43 -10.79 13.05
N THR A 255 21.01 -10.29 14.20
CA THR A 255 21.87 -10.03 15.37
C THR A 255 21.45 -10.95 16.51
N ASP A 256 22.42 -11.63 17.14
CA ASP A 256 22.18 -12.38 18.37
C ASP A 256 21.89 -11.43 19.53
N VAL A 257 20.74 -11.66 20.19
CA VAL A 257 20.33 -10.95 21.41
C VAL A 257 20.27 -11.87 22.62
N SER A 258 20.68 -13.14 22.48
CA SER A 258 20.73 -14.10 23.58
C SER A 258 22.04 -14.04 24.38
N GLY A 259 23.09 -13.45 23.81
CA GLY A 259 24.44 -13.45 24.36
C GLY A 259 25.17 -14.79 24.20
N VAL A 260 24.61 -15.72 23.43
CA VAL A 260 25.17 -17.05 23.19
C VAL A 260 25.19 -17.35 21.70
N ARG A 261 26.40 -17.63 21.18
CA ARG A 261 26.57 -18.01 19.78
C ARG A 261 25.72 -19.24 19.42
N ASP A 262 25.10 -19.21 18.25
CA ASP A 262 24.37 -20.37 17.71
C ASP A 262 24.63 -20.54 16.20
N ARG A 263 24.10 -21.63 15.66
CA ARG A 263 23.99 -21.90 14.24
C ARG A 263 22.52 -22.05 13.91
N TYR A 264 22.06 -21.34 12.91
CA TYR A 264 20.68 -21.38 12.45
C TYR A 264 20.63 -22.14 11.14
N ARG A 265 19.79 -23.19 11.08
CA ARG A 265 19.41 -23.77 9.79
C ARG A 265 18.35 -22.85 9.18
N ILE A 266 18.57 -22.45 7.94
CA ILE A 266 17.60 -21.63 7.20
C ILE A 266 16.83 -22.53 6.24
N THR A 267 15.51 -22.46 6.32
CA THR A 267 14.57 -23.15 5.43
C THR A 267 13.63 -22.14 4.82
N ALA A 268 13.24 -22.36 3.56
CA ALA A 268 12.26 -21.54 2.88
C ALA A 268 11.07 -22.41 2.43
N GLU A 269 9.88 -21.87 2.57
CA GLU A 269 8.68 -22.31 1.87
C GLU A 269 8.51 -21.42 0.65
N ALA A 270 8.63 -22.01 -0.53
CA ALA A 270 8.64 -21.29 -1.79
C ALA A 270 7.22 -20.82 -2.15
N PRO A 271 7.04 -19.54 -2.54
CA PRO A 271 5.78 -19.10 -3.10
C PRO A 271 5.39 -19.90 -4.35
N PRO A 272 4.09 -20.15 -4.60
CA PRO A 272 3.64 -20.78 -5.85
C PRO A 272 4.23 -20.08 -7.07
N GLY A 273 4.79 -20.83 -8.01
CA GLY A 273 5.40 -20.27 -9.23
C GLY A 273 6.76 -19.57 -9.04
N VAL A 274 7.34 -19.59 -7.84
CA VAL A 274 8.63 -18.96 -7.53
C VAL A 274 9.58 -19.97 -6.89
N SER A 275 10.80 -20.07 -7.41
CA SER A 275 11.88 -20.83 -6.77
C SER A 275 12.59 -19.98 -5.73
N VAL A 276 12.94 -20.57 -4.58
CA VAL A 276 13.65 -19.87 -3.50
C VAL A 276 14.97 -20.58 -3.16
N GLU A 277 16.07 -19.86 -3.28
CA GLU A 277 17.39 -20.29 -2.85
C GLU A 277 17.88 -19.45 -1.66
N VAL A 278 18.48 -20.10 -0.66
CA VAL A 278 19.03 -19.42 0.53
C VAL A 278 20.50 -19.74 0.67
N SER A 279 21.32 -18.70 0.87
CA SER A 279 22.76 -18.84 1.06
C SER A 279 23.29 -18.01 2.24
N PRO A 280 23.97 -18.62 3.22
CA PRO A 280 24.19 -20.05 3.41
C PRO A 280 22.96 -20.75 4.01
N ARG A 281 22.78 -22.06 3.75
CA ARG A 281 21.73 -22.89 4.40
C ARG A 281 21.92 -23.06 5.91
N VAL A 282 23.13 -22.80 6.42
CA VAL A 282 23.43 -22.77 7.86
C VAL A 282 24.23 -21.52 8.18
N LEU A 283 23.59 -20.59 8.89
CA LEU A 283 24.19 -19.33 9.31
C LEU A 283 24.82 -19.47 10.69
N ARG A 284 26.04 -18.97 10.86
CA ARG A 284 26.72 -18.94 12.16
C ARG A 284 26.61 -17.53 12.73
N VAL A 285 25.87 -17.37 13.80
CA VAL A 285 25.68 -16.06 14.45
C VAL A 285 26.54 -16.04 15.72
N PRO A 286 27.54 -15.14 15.82
CA PRO A 286 28.35 -15.00 17.03
C PRO A 286 27.52 -14.44 18.19
N ALA A 287 27.98 -14.68 19.43
CA ALA A 287 27.33 -14.11 20.61
C ALA A 287 27.38 -12.58 20.56
N ASN A 288 26.23 -11.92 20.74
CA ASN A 288 26.06 -10.47 20.64
C ASN A 288 26.59 -9.85 19.33
N GLY A 289 26.62 -10.63 18.25
CA GLY A 289 27.07 -10.13 16.95
C GLY A 289 26.13 -10.55 15.84
N SER A 290 26.44 -10.05 14.65
CA SER A 290 25.55 -10.17 13.49
C SER A 290 26.11 -11.12 12.45
N ALA A 291 25.22 -11.68 11.64
CA ALA A 291 25.58 -12.43 10.43
C ALA A 291 24.50 -12.25 9.36
N SER A 292 24.92 -12.24 8.10
CA SER A 292 24.03 -12.01 6.96
C SER A 292 23.84 -13.28 6.13
N TYR A 293 22.67 -13.39 5.52
CA TYR A 293 22.33 -14.41 4.53
C TYR A 293 21.57 -13.75 3.38
N THR A 294 21.57 -14.40 2.23
CA THR A 294 20.79 -13.97 1.06
C THR A 294 19.67 -14.94 0.76
N VAL A 295 18.59 -14.40 0.19
CA VAL A 295 17.46 -15.16 -0.34
C VAL A 295 17.25 -14.73 -1.79
N THR A 296 17.39 -15.67 -2.71
CA THR A 296 17.16 -15.44 -4.14
C THR A 296 15.80 -16.01 -4.52
N PHE A 297 14.95 -15.16 -5.05
CA PHE A 297 13.66 -15.53 -5.64
C PHE A 297 13.82 -15.57 -7.16
N THR A 298 13.23 -16.57 -7.82
CA THR A 298 13.26 -16.70 -9.28
C THR A 298 11.90 -17.13 -9.78
N ALA A 299 11.25 -16.31 -10.60
CA ALA A 299 10.00 -16.67 -11.27
C ALA A 299 10.28 -17.84 -12.21
N ASN A 300 9.42 -18.85 -12.18
CA ASN A 300 9.48 -19.99 -13.10
C ASN A 300 8.31 -19.94 -14.10
N ASP A 301 8.26 -20.90 -15.03
CA ASP A 301 7.24 -20.94 -16.08
C ASP A 301 5.79 -21.10 -15.55
N ASP A 302 5.61 -21.53 -14.29
CA ASP A 302 4.31 -21.68 -13.63
C ASP A 302 3.90 -20.41 -12.85
N ALA A 303 4.69 -19.33 -12.90
CA ALA A 303 4.40 -18.08 -12.21
C ALA A 303 3.11 -17.42 -12.72
N ALA A 304 2.21 -17.10 -11.79
CA ALA A 304 1.08 -16.22 -12.08
C ALA A 304 1.58 -14.77 -12.10
N LEU A 305 1.73 -14.21 -13.30
CA LEU A 305 2.24 -12.86 -13.51
C LEU A 305 1.25 -11.81 -13.01
N GLY A 306 1.77 -10.78 -12.34
CA GLY A 306 0.95 -9.71 -11.76
C GLY A 306 0.19 -10.08 -10.48
N GLU A 307 0.24 -11.35 -10.07
CA GLU A 307 -0.44 -11.87 -8.88
C GLU A 307 0.55 -12.09 -7.74
N TRP A 308 0.12 -11.80 -6.51
CA TRP A 308 0.94 -12.04 -5.33
C TRP A 308 0.98 -13.52 -4.95
N ALA A 309 2.19 -14.04 -4.77
CA ALA A 309 2.46 -15.38 -4.27
C ALA A 309 3.13 -15.28 -2.88
N PHE A 310 2.70 -16.13 -1.95
CA PHE A 310 3.15 -16.09 -0.56
C PHE A 310 3.97 -17.31 -0.16
N GLY A 311 4.94 -17.10 0.71
CA GLY A 311 5.83 -18.13 1.25
C GLY A 311 6.44 -17.70 2.58
N SER A 312 7.55 -18.31 2.97
CA SER A 312 8.25 -17.93 4.19
C SER A 312 9.73 -18.30 4.19
N VAL A 313 10.49 -17.64 5.08
CA VAL A 313 11.85 -18.01 5.46
C VAL A 313 11.89 -18.19 6.97
N THR A 314 12.43 -19.32 7.44
CA THR A 314 12.53 -19.65 8.86
C THR A 314 13.97 -19.97 9.24
N LEU A 315 14.46 -19.32 10.30
CA LEU A 315 15.74 -19.61 10.92
C LEU A 315 15.50 -20.41 12.20
N SER A 316 15.99 -21.66 12.24
CA SER A 316 15.89 -22.53 13.42
C SER A 316 17.25 -22.75 14.07
N GLY A 317 17.40 -22.29 15.32
CA GLY A 317 18.60 -22.42 16.13
C GLY A 317 18.88 -23.88 16.50
N ILE A 318 20.08 -24.37 16.18
CA ILE A 318 20.45 -25.77 16.36
C ILE A 318 20.77 -26.09 17.82
N ARG A 319 21.28 -25.13 18.60
CA ARG A 319 21.65 -25.37 20.01
C ARG A 319 20.56 -24.97 20.98
N HIS A 320 19.96 -23.80 20.78
CA HIS A 320 19.04 -23.20 21.77
C HIS A 320 17.57 -23.26 21.33
N GLY A 321 17.28 -23.76 20.13
CA GLY A 321 15.91 -23.99 19.67
C GLY A 321 15.11 -22.72 19.36
N ALA A 322 15.74 -21.55 19.34
CA ALA A 322 15.10 -20.32 18.90
C ALA A 322 14.62 -20.45 17.45
N VAL A 323 13.41 -19.97 17.16
CA VAL A 323 12.83 -19.98 15.83
C VAL A 323 12.45 -18.55 15.47
N ALA A 324 12.95 -18.08 14.34
CA ALA A 324 12.56 -16.80 13.76
C ALA A 324 11.89 -17.04 12.41
N TYR A 325 10.60 -16.71 12.32
CA TYR A 325 9.78 -16.80 11.12
C TYR A 325 9.67 -15.44 10.42
N SER A 326 9.82 -15.43 9.10
CA SER A 326 9.63 -14.24 8.26
C SER A 326 8.74 -14.60 7.07
N PRO A 327 7.57 -13.95 6.89
CA PRO A 327 6.76 -14.17 5.69
C PRO A 327 7.42 -13.59 4.45
N THR A 328 7.11 -14.17 3.29
CA THR A 328 7.49 -13.63 1.98
C THR A 328 6.26 -13.39 1.13
N ALA A 329 6.24 -12.29 0.38
CA ALA A 329 5.21 -11.97 -0.60
C ALA A 329 5.92 -11.48 -1.86
N VAL A 330 5.67 -12.14 -2.99
CA VAL A 330 6.40 -11.88 -4.23
C VAL A 330 5.42 -11.83 -5.37
N LYS A 331 5.51 -10.81 -6.23
CA LYS A 331 4.66 -10.63 -7.40
C LYS A 331 5.51 -10.75 -8.66
N PRO A 332 5.52 -11.93 -9.32
CA PRO A 332 6.23 -12.13 -10.59
C PRO A 332 5.78 -11.12 -11.65
N ALA A 333 6.74 -10.54 -12.36
CA ALA A 333 6.50 -9.58 -13.43
C ALA A 333 7.30 -9.95 -14.68
N LEU A 334 6.75 -9.64 -15.86
CA LEU A 334 7.42 -9.86 -17.15
C LEU A 334 8.44 -8.77 -17.47
N PHE A 335 8.31 -7.61 -16.86
CA PHE A 335 9.00 -6.40 -17.28
C PHE A 335 9.01 -5.41 -16.13
N ASP A 336 10.13 -4.73 -15.98
CA ASP A 336 10.30 -3.58 -15.10
C ASP A 336 11.15 -2.54 -15.83
N ALA A 337 10.80 -1.27 -15.69
CA ALA A 337 11.56 -0.14 -16.17
C ALA A 337 11.18 1.09 -15.35
N ALA A 338 12.04 2.12 -15.37
CA ALA A 338 11.74 3.38 -14.68
C ALA A 338 10.36 3.92 -15.08
N ALA A 339 9.49 4.20 -14.11
CA ALA A 339 8.17 4.79 -14.40
C ALA A 339 8.30 6.16 -15.07
N GLN A 340 9.33 6.92 -14.70
CA GLN A 340 9.64 8.22 -15.28
C GLN A 340 11.14 8.51 -15.25
N VAL A 341 11.64 9.17 -16.31
CA VAL A 341 12.93 9.86 -16.34
C VAL A 341 12.74 11.35 -16.59
N SER A 342 13.69 12.15 -16.11
CA SER A 342 13.66 13.61 -16.24
C SER A 342 14.83 14.13 -17.05
N GLY A 343 14.62 15.22 -17.80
CA GLY A 343 15.61 15.90 -18.61
C GLY A 343 15.44 17.43 -18.60
N THR A 344 16.43 18.14 -19.13
CA THR A 344 16.37 19.61 -19.26
C THR A 344 16.85 20.08 -20.63
N GLY A 345 16.43 21.29 -21.01
CA GLY A 345 16.86 21.96 -22.23
C GLY A 345 16.00 21.66 -23.46
N THR A 346 16.10 22.52 -24.46
CA THR A 346 15.34 22.41 -25.73
C THR A 346 15.74 21.21 -26.57
N ASP A 347 16.96 20.72 -26.36
CA ASP A 347 17.55 19.53 -26.95
C ASP A 347 18.29 18.80 -25.84
N GLY A 348 18.17 17.47 -25.78
CA GLY A 348 18.77 16.69 -24.71
C GLY A 348 18.59 15.19 -24.88
N SER A 349 19.07 14.44 -23.89
CA SER A 349 18.97 12.98 -23.86
C SER A 349 18.81 12.48 -22.44
N ALA A 350 18.21 11.30 -22.29
CA ALA A 350 18.10 10.56 -21.04
C ALA A 350 18.34 9.07 -21.31
N GLU A 351 18.79 8.36 -20.28
CA GLU A 351 18.97 6.91 -20.30
C GLU A 351 18.19 6.29 -19.14
N PHE A 352 17.64 5.10 -19.35
CA PHE A 352 17.06 4.29 -18.29
C PHE A 352 17.27 2.81 -18.54
N SER A 353 17.07 2.02 -17.49
CA SER A 353 17.19 0.57 -17.55
C SER A 353 15.83 -0.09 -17.70
N ALA A 354 15.79 -1.19 -18.45
CA ALA A 354 14.66 -2.09 -18.55
C ALA A 354 15.11 -3.52 -18.23
N THR A 355 14.43 -4.18 -17.30
CA THR A 355 14.69 -5.55 -16.89
C THR A 355 13.62 -6.48 -17.47
N PHE A 356 14.02 -7.66 -17.93
CA PHE A 356 13.12 -8.61 -18.60
C PHE A 356 12.92 -9.90 -17.82
N GLY A 357 11.66 -10.25 -17.59
CA GLY A 357 11.21 -11.47 -16.93
C GLY A 357 10.93 -12.61 -17.91
N TYR A 358 11.29 -12.43 -19.18
CA TYR A 358 11.10 -13.41 -20.25
C TYR A 358 12.21 -13.32 -21.30
N THR A 359 12.33 -14.35 -22.13
CA THR A 359 13.14 -14.32 -23.35
C THR A 359 12.20 -14.28 -24.56
N GLY A 360 12.35 -13.31 -25.45
CA GLY A 360 11.47 -13.19 -26.62
C GLY A 360 11.52 -11.84 -27.33
N ASP A 361 10.50 -11.59 -28.15
CA ASP A 361 10.36 -10.34 -28.89
C ASP A 361 10.16 -9.16 -27.94
N TYR A 362 10.86 -8.06 -28.22
CA TYR A 362 10.72 -6.81 -27.50
C TYR A 362 10.90 -5.63 -28.45
N THR A 363 10.07 -4.60 -28.29
CA THR A 363 10.21 -3.33 -28.99
C THR A 363 9.89 -2.15 -28.07
N ALA A 364 10.68 -1.09 -28.18
CA ALA A 364 10.39 0.21 -27.61
C ALA A 364 9.94 1.19 -28.70
N ALA A 365 9.01 2.08 -28.40
CA ALA A 365 8.58 3.15 -29.30
C ALA A 365 8.36 4.45 -28.53
N ALA A 366 8.87 5.56 -29.08
CA ALA A 366 8.74 6.89 -28.51
C ALA A 366 7.44 7.59 -28.96
N HIS A 367 6.81 8.30 -28.04
CA HIS A 367 5.58 9.09 -28.23
C HIS A 367 5.79 10.49 -27.64
N GLY A 368 5.41 11.54 -28.38
CA GLY A 368 5.62 12.93 -27.98
C GLY A 368 6.99 13.46 -28.42
N MET A 369 7.57 14.49 -27.83
CA MET A 369 7.17 15.20 -26.61
C MET A 369 5.96 16.12 -26.81
N GLU A 370 5.02 16.10 -25.87
CA GLU A 370 3.87 17.01 -25.86
C GLU A 370 4.09 18.15 -24.86
N PRO A 371 3.82 19.42 -25.24
CA PRO A 371 3.94 20.55 -24.34
C PRO A 371 2.80 20.58 -23.31
N ALA A 372 3.09 21.15 -22.14
CA ALA A 372 2.07 21.45 -21.15
C ALA A 372 1.03 22.43 -21.73
N VAL A 373 -0.25 22.07 -21.66
CA VAL A 373 -1.35 22.95 -22.02
C VAL A 373 -2.06 23.39 -20.74
N GLY A 374 -1.98 24.69 -20.43
CA GLY A 374 -2.62 25.30 -19.28
C GLY A 374 -4.03 25.80 -19.59
N ALA A 375 -4.99 25.45 -18.74
CA ALA A 375 -6.36 25.96 -18.73
C ALA A 375 -6.57 26.80 -17.45
N ALA A 376 -6.56 28.12 -17.59
CA ALA A 376 -6.83 29.03 -16.49
C ALA A 376 -8.32 29.08 -16.14
N ASP A 377 -8.65 28.90 -14.88
CA ASP A 377 -10.01 28.95 -14.35
C ASP A 377 -10.00 29.31 -12.85
N SER A 378 -11.12 29.11 -12.16
CA SER A 378 -11.22 29.27 -10.71
C SER A 378 -12.22 28.30 -10.10
N VAL A 379 -12.10 28.02 -8.80
CA VAL A 379 -13.02 27.13 -8.06
C VAL A 379 -13.49 27.80 -6.78
N ASN A 380 -14.76 27.60 -6.45
CA ASN A 380 -15.34 28.12 -5.22
C ASN A 380 -14.98 27.22 -4.02
N GLN A 381 -15.02 27.77 -2.81
CA GLN A 381 -15.03 26.95 -1.59
C GLN A 381 -16.23 26.00 -1.58
N ASP A 382 -15.99 24.71 -1.38
CA ASP A 382 -17.05 23.74 -1.10
C ASP A 382 -17.61 23.96 0.33
N PRO A 383 -18.92 24.22 0.50
CA PRO A 383 -19.55 24.42 1.82
C PRO A 383 -19.40 23.28 2.82
N ASP A 384 -19.32 22.03 2.38
CA ASP A 384 -19.23 20.85 3.27
C ASP A 384 -17.93 20.05 3.13
N GLN A 385 -17.06 20.50 2.23
CA GLN A 385 -15.73 19.94 1.98
C GLN A 385 -15.78 18.45 1.56
N THR A 386 -16.88 18.04 0.93
CA THR A 386 -17.09 16.69 0.44
C THR A 386 -17.35 16.73 -1.05
N PHE A 387 -16.40 16.20 -1.84
CA PHE A 387 -16.54 16.20 -3.29
C PHE A 387 -17.79 15.43 -3.77
N ASP A 388 -18.69 16.13 -4.46
CA ASP A 388 -19.72 15.56 -5.33
C ASP A 388 -19.60 16.15 -6.76
N PRO A 389 -19.57 15.32 -7.83
CA PRO A 389 -19.56 15.82 -9.21
C PRO A 389 -20.72 16.77 -9.58
N SER A 390 -21.79 16.81 -8.79
CA SER A 390 -22.91 17.74 -8.95
C SER A 390 -22.66 19.14 -8.35
N ASP A 391 -21.56 19.35 -7.63
CA ASP A 391 -21.16 20.64 -7.03
C ASP A 391 -20.45 21.59 -8.01
N VAL A 392 -20.55 21.33 -9.32
CA VAL A 392 -19.98 22.21 -10.33
C VAL A 392 -20.57 23.63 -10.20
N GLY A 393 -19.70 24.61 -9.94
CA GLY A 393 -20.04 26.00 -9.67
C GLY A 393 -20.40 26.32 -8.21
N ALA A 394 -20.39 25.35 -7.30
CA ALA A 394 -20.69 25.50 -5.88
C ALA A 394 -19.63 24.88 -4.95
N GLY A 395 -18.53 24.38 -5.50
CA GLY A 395 -17.45 23.69 -4.78
C GLY A 395 -16.50 22.94 -5.71
N ALA A 396 -16.94 22.67 -6.95
CA ALA A 396 -16.10 22.07 -7.99
C ALA A 396 -16.12 22.87 -9.31
N THR A 397 -15.11 22.68 -10.14
CA THR A 397 -15.03 23.17 -11.52
C THR A 397 -14.61 22.02 -12.43
N ALA A 398 -15.30 21.85 -13.57
CA ALA A 398 -15.10 20.71 -14.47
C ALA A 398 -14.42 21.11 -15.79
N HIS A 399 -13.43 20.32 -16.19
CA HIS A 399 -12.69 20.43 -17.46
C HIS A 399 -12.87 19.15 -18.26
N THR A 400 -13.03 19.25 -19.59
CA THR A 400 -13.23 18.08 -20.45
C THR A 400 -12.10 17.89 -21.43
N PHE A 401 -11.63 16.66 -21.59
CA PHE A 401 -10.54 16.30 -22.50
C PHE A 401 -10.93 15.09 -23.34
N ASP A 402 -10.80 15.19 -24.67
CA ASP A 402 -10.97 14.04 -25.57
C ASP A 402 -9.67 13.25 -25.63
N LEU A 403 -9.68 12.05 -25.06
CA LEU A 403 -8.51 11.17 -24.98
C LEU A 403 -8.55 10.05 -26.03
N THR A 404 -9.36 10.20 -27.08
CA THR A 404 -9.45 9.22 -28.17
C THR A 404 -8.12 9.04 -28.88
N GLY A 405 -7.55 7.83 -28.80
CA GLY A 405 -6.29 7.47 -29.47
C GLY A 405 -5.03 7.96 -28.75
N MET A 406 -5.14 8.24 -27.44
CA MET A 406 -4.03 8.67 -26.60
C MET A 406 -3.42 7.48 -25.86
N ALA A 407 -2.10 7.51 -25.67
CA ALA A 407 -1.37 6.51 -24.88
C ALA A 407 -1.35 6.89 -23.40
N PHE A 408 -1.35 8.18 -23.10
CA PHE A 408 -1.17 8.68 -21.75
C PHE A 408 -1.76 10.09 -21.62
N ALA A 409 -2.33 10.41 -20.47
CA ALA A 409 -2.69 11.76 -20.09
C ALA A 409 -2.25 12.06 -18.66
N ARG A 410 -1.62 13.23 -18.44
CA ARG A 410 -1.32 13.77 -17.11
C ARG A 410 -2.10 15.04 -16.91
N PHE A 411 -2.71 15.19 -15.75
CA PHE A 411 -3.32 16.42 -15.26
C PHE A 411 -2.60 16.86 -13.99
N ALA A 412 -2.27 18.14 -13.86
CA ALA A 412 -1.57 18.65 -12.68
C ALA A 412 -1.98 20.07 -12.29
N LEU A 413 -1.94 20.34 -10.99
CA LEU A 413 -2.12 21.65 -10.36
C LEU A 413 -0.89 21.97 -9.50
N PRO A 414 0.30 22.22 -10.05
CA PRO A 414 1.46 22.50 -9.22
C PRO A 414 1.22 23.79 -8.39
N PRO A 415 1.82 23.96 -7.19
CA PRO A 415 1.52 25.08 -6.31
C PRO A 415 1.68 26.46 -6.95
N GLU A 416 2.64 26.65 -7.86
CA GLU A 416 2.83 27.90 -8.60
C GLU A 416 1.69 28.23 -9.59
N SER A 417 0.81 27.27 -9.86
CA SER A 417 -0.37 27.45 -10.71
C SER A 417 -1.58 28.01 -9.97
N VAL A 418 -1.54 28.06 -8.63
CA VAL A 418 -2.63 28.52 -7.76
C VAL A 418 -2.24 29.81 -7.05
N ALA A 419 -3.13 30.81 -7.00
CA ALA A 419 -2.78 32.15 -6.54
C ALA A 419 -2.42 32.21 -5.04
N ASP A 420 -3.19 31.54 -4.18
CA ASP A 420 -3.03 31.48 -2.72
C ASP A 420 -2.68 30.06 -2.23
N ALA A 421 -1.79 29.35 -2.92
CA ALA A 421 -1.44 27.94 -2.68
C ALA A 421 -1.07 27.59 -1.22
N GLY A 422 -0.47 28.52 -0.46
CA GLY A 422 0.00 28.24 0.91
C GLY A 422 -1.10 28.13 1.97
N LEU A 423 -2.33 28.54 1.66
CA LEU A 423 -3.50 28.48 2.54
C LEU A 423 -4.69 27.78 1.88
N THR A 424 -4.48 27.24 0.68
CA THR A 424 -5.48 26.60 -0.15
C THR A 424 -5.16 25.12 -0.24
N ASP A 425 -6.22 24.33 -0.26
CA ASP A 425 -6.21 22.89 -0.45
C ASP A 425 -7.20 22.57 -1.58
N LEU A 426 -6.68 22.14 -2.72
CA LEU A 426 -7.47 21.79 -3.91
C LEU A 426 -7.30 20.30 -4.17
N ASP A 427 -8.40 19.59 -4.37
CA ASP A 427 -8.38 18.19 -4.77
C ASP A 427 -8.66 18.05 -6.28
N MET A 428 -8.21 16.94 -6.87
CA MET A 428 -8.47 16.62 -8.27
C MET A 428 -9.09 15.23 -8.44
N PHE A 429 -10.15 15.15 -9.25
CA PHE A 429 -10.84 13.90 -9.56
C PHE A 429 -11.05 13.73 -11.07
N VAL A 430 -10.70 12.57 -11.62
CA VAL A 430 -10.78 12.28 -13.05
C VAL A 430 -11.79 11.18 -13.31
N TYR A 431 -12.80 11.48 -14.11
CA TYR A 431 -13.85 10.58 -14.51
C TYR A 431 -13.73 10.20 -15.98
N ASP A 432 -13.94 8.92 -16.27
CA ASP A 432 -13.95 8.39 -17.63
C ASP A 432 -15.27 8.71 -18.38
N PRO A 433 -15.37 8.38 -19.68
CA PRO A 433 -16.57 8.65 -20.47
C PRO A 433 -17.83 7.89 -19.99
N SER A 434 -17.68 6.87 -19.15
CA SER A 434 -18.78 6.12 -18.55
C SER A 434 -19.33 6.78 -17.27
N GLY A 435 -18.63 7.80 -16.75
CA GLY A 435 -18.92 8.43 -15.47
C GLY A 435 -18.33 7.68 -14.27
N THR A 436 -17.30 6.87 -14.50
CA THR A 436 -16.57 6.16 -13.44
C THR A 436 -15.33 6.95 -13.05
N LEU A 437 -15.08 7.11 -11.74
CA LEU A 437 -13.84 7.69 -11.24
C LEU A 437 -12.67 6.76 -11.58
N VAL A 438 -11.67 7.27 -12.31
CA VAL A 438 -10.48 6.52 -12.73
C VAL A 438 -9.19 6.99 -12.08
N GLY A 439 -9.19 8.16 -11.44
CA GLY A 439 -8.05 8.65 -10.69
C GLY A 439 -8.43 9.86 -9.85
N SER A 440 -7.74 10.04 -8.73
CA SER A 440 -7.87 11.22 -7.89
C SER A 440 -6.56 11.52 -7.17
N SER A 441 -6.34 12.78 -6.89
CA SER A 441 -5.27 13.26 -6.03
C SER A 441 -5.92 14.16 -5.00
N THR A 442 -5.73 13.84 -3.73
CA THR A 442 -6.38 14.51 -2.59
C THR A 442 -5.37 14.79 -1.48
N ASN A 443 -4.15 15.16 -1.87
CA ASN A 443 -3.10 15.46 -0.92
C ASN A 443 -3.40 16.80 -0.26
N GLY A 444 -2.98 16.99 0.98
CA GLY A 444 -3.16 18.29 1.62
C GLY A 444 -2.34 19.37 0.90
N GLY A 445 -3.01 20.38 0.36
CA GLY A 445 -2.40 21.48 -0.37
C GLY A 445 -2.91 21.57 -1.80
N THR A 446 -2.08 22.06 -2.71
CA THR A 446 -2.51 22.24 -4.11
C THR A 446 -1.82 21.31 -5.08
N ASP A 447 -0.72 20.65 -4.66
CA ASP A 447 0.18 19.87 -5.52
C ASP A 447 -0.46 18.53 -5.94
N GLU A 448 -1.45 18.64 -6.81
CA GLU A 448 -2.23 17.51 -7.29
C GLU A 448 -1.75 17.06 -8.66
N THR A 449 -1.58 15.75 -8.83
CA THR A 449 -1.26 15.14 -10.12
C THR A 449 -2.04 13.85 -10.29
N VAL A 450 -2.68 13.66 -11.44
CA VAL A 450 -3.37 12.42 -11.82
C VAL A 450 -2.91 11.99 -13.20
N ASP A 451 -2.46 10.74 -13.29
CA ASP A 451 -2.02 10.09 -14.50
C ASP A 451 -3.05 9.05 -14.98
N VAL A 452 -3.36 9.08 -16.27
CA VAL A 452 -4.24 8.13 -16.94
C VAL A 452 -3.46 7.46 -18.06
N ALA A 453 -2.98 6.25 -17.81
CA ALA A 453 -2.33 5.41 -18.81
C ALA A 453 -3.36 4.64 -19.64
N LEU A 454 -3.15 4.55 -20.95
CA LEU A 454 -4.04 3.88 -21.91
C LEU A 454 -5.53 4.24 -21.70
N PRO A 455 -5.90 5.53 -21.76
CA PRO A 455 -7.29 5.92 -21.63
C PRO A 455 -8.15 5.22 -22.69
N ASP A 456 -9.31 4.75 -22.27
CA ASP A 456 -10.36 4.32 -23.20
C ASP A 456 -10.75 5.49 -24.11
N ALA A 457 -11.18 5.20 -25.33
CA ALA A 457 -11.56 6.26 -26.25
C ALA A 457 -12.80 7.02 -25.75
N GLY A 458 -12.66 8.33 -25.55
CA GLY A 458 -13.78 9.22 -25.27
C GLY A 458 -13.40 10.48 -24.52
N VAL A 459 -14.42 11.19 -24.04
CA VAL A 459 -14.28 12.45 -23.30
C VAL A 459 -14.22 12.18 -21.80
N TYR A 460 -13.09 12.52 -21.20
CA TYR A 460 -12.87 12.48 -19.76
C TYR A 460 -13.25 13.81 -19.14
N THR A 461 -13.68 13.77 -17.88
CA THR A 461 -13.97 14.97 -17.09
C THR A 461 -13.03 15.03 -15.89
N VAL A 462 -12.27 16.12 -15.79
CA VAL A 462 -11.39 16.42 -14.66
C VAL A 462 -12.07 17.48 -13.82
N TYR A 463 -12.32 17.16 -12.56
CA TYR A 463 -12.87 18.07 -11.57
C TYR A 463 -11.73 18.61 -10.71
N VAL A 464 -11.71 19.93 -10.54
CA VAL A 464 -10.93 20.61 -9.51
C VAL A 464 -11.91 20.97 -8.40
N HIS A 465 -11.61 20.56 -7.18
CA HIS A 465 -12.48 20.67 -6.01
C HIS A 465 -11.85 21.61 -4.99
N GLY A 466 -12.59 22.64 -4.59
CA GLY A 466 -12.15 23.64 -3.61
C GLY A 466 -12.38 23.17 -2.17
N TRP A 467 -11.65 22.14 -1.72
CA TRP A 467 -11.78 21.59 -0.37
C TRP A 467 -11.54 22.64 0.72
N LEU A 468 -10.48 23.44 0.55
CA LEU A 468 -10.25 24.66 1.33
C LEU A 468 -9.71 25.76 0.42
N VAL A 469 -10.47 26.83 0.27
CA VAL A 469 -10.15 27.99 -0.56
C VAL A 469 -10.01 29.21 0.33
N ASN A 470 -8.86 29.88 0.27
CA ASN A 470 -8.61 31.10 1.04
C ASN A 470 -9.26 32.34 0.40
N THR A 471 -9.13 32.49 -0.92
CA THR A 471 -9.77 33.57 -1.69
C THR A 471 -10.83 32.96 -2.60
N ASP A 472 -12.11 33.28 -2.38
CA ASP A 472 -13.23 32.65 -3.10
C ASP A 472 -13.79 33.56 -4.22
N PRO A 473 -13.76 33.15 -5.51
CA PRO A 473 -13.19 31.90 -6.03
C PRO A 473 -11.66 31.93 -6.14
N GLU A 474 -11.02 30.77 -5.96
CA GLU A 474 -9.57 30.62 -6.03
C GLU A 474 -9.13 30.46 -7.48
N PRO A 475 -8.31 31.38 -8.02
CA PRO A 475 -7.78 31.24 -9.38
C PRO A 475 -6.70 30.15 -9.45
N TYR A 476 -6.78 29.31 -10.48
CA TYR A 476 -5.76 28.30 -10.77
C TYR A 476 -5.52 28.14 -12.29
N THR A 477 -4.45 27.43 -12.65
CA THR A 477 -4.23 26.94 -14.02
C THR A 477 -4.05 25.43 -14.00
N LEU A 478 -5.01 24.70 -14.57
CA LEU A 478 -4.90 23.25 -14.73
C LEU A 478 -3.97 22.94 -15.90
N TYR A 479 -2.87 22.25 -15.65
CA TYR A 479 -1.98 21.79 -16.70
C TYR A 479 -2.36 20.39 -17.16
N SER A 480 -2.27 20.17 -18.47
CA SER A 480 -2.48 18.87 -19.09
C SER A 480 -1.37 18.52 -20.07
N TRP A 481 -1.00 17.25 -20.12
CA TRP A 481 -0.15 16.65 -21.15
C TRP A 481 -0.87 15.44 -21.71
N ILE A 482 -1.13 15.42 -23.01
CA ILE A 482 -1.94 14.38 -23.66
C ILE A 482 -1.10 13.75 -24.76
N VAL A 483 -0.51 12.60 -24.47
CA VAL A 483 0.46 11.91 -25.33
C VAL A 483 -0.27 10.95 -26.28
N SER A 484 -0.05 11.14 -27.58
CA SER A 484 -0.60 10.29 -28.64
C SER A 484 -0.19 8.82 -28.50
N ALA A 485 -1.08 7.87 -28.81
CA ALA A 485 -0.73 6.46 -28.91
C ALA A 485 -0.01 6.09 -30.22
N THR A 486 0.02 7.01 -31.19
CA THR A 486 0.79 6.83 -32.43
C THR A 486 2.23 7.25 -32.17
N PRO A 487 3.22 6.34 -32.33
CA PRO A 487 4.62 6.69 -32.13
C PRO A 487 5.09 7.83 -33.04
N GLY A 488 5.98 8.65 -32.52
CA GLY A 488 6.57 9.80 -33.20
C GLY A 488 6.48 11.09 -32.39
N GLY A 489 6.88 12.19 -33.04
CA GLY A 489 7.03 13.51 -32.43
C GLY A 489 8.50 13.90 -32.27
N SER A 490 8.82 14.71 -31.26
CA SER A 490 10.17 15.19 -30.98
C SER A 490 11.01 14.26 -30.11
N LEU A 491 10.41 13.22 -29.51
CA LEU A 491 11.11 12.18 -28.74
C LEU A 491 11.56 11.04 -29.68
N VAL A 492 12.79 10.58 -29.51
CA VAL A 492 13.42 9.55 -30.34
C VAL A 492 14.05 8.49 -29.45
N ILE A 493 13.91 7.22 -29.85
CA ILE A 493 14.69 6.12 -29.28
C ILE A 493 16.02 6.06 -30.02
N ASP A 494 17.11 6.44 -29.34
CA ASP A 494 18.46 6.37 -29.91
C ASP A 494 18.99 4.93 -29.91
N SER A 495 18.71 4.21 -28.82
CA SER A 495 19.08 2.80 -28.67
C SER A 495 18.07 2.07 -27.76
N ALA A 496 17.78 0.81 -28.10
CA ALA A 496 16.97 -0.09 -27.30
C ALA A 496 17.35 -1.54 -27.64
N PRO A 497 17.17 -2.51 -26.72
CA PRO A 497 17.40 -3.91 -27.01
C PRO A 497 16.46 -4.40 -28.13
N ALA A 498 16.95 -5.28 -28.99
CA ALA A 498 16.17 -5.85 -30.10
C ALA A 498 15.31 -7.05 -29.68
N SER A 499 15.53 -7.57 -28.48
CA SER A 499 14.83 -8.73 -27.90
C SER A 499 15.02 -8.73 -26.38
N ALA A 500 14.04 -9.25 -25.65
CA ALA A 500 14.14 -9.51 -24.23
C ALA A 500 14.98 -10.77 -23.96
N THR A 501 15.80 -10.73 -22.90
CA THR A 501 16.53 -11.89 -22.37
C THR A 501 16.17 -12.06 -20.91
N LEU A 502 15.74 -13.26 -20.50
CA LEU A 502 15.30 -13.54 -19.14
C LEU A 502 16.38 -13.17 -18.11
N GLY A 503 16.02 -12.30 -17.16
CA GLY A 503 16.87 -11.79 -16.09
C GLY A 503 17.91 -10.76 -16.53
N ALA A 504 17.92 -10.34 -17.81
CA ALA A 504 18.80 -9.29 -18.28
C ALA A 504 18.18 -7.90 -17.99
N THR A 505 19.05 -6.99 -17.55
CA THR A 505 18.78 -5.55 -17.50
C THR A 505 19.55 -4.90 -18.65
N GLU A 506 18.84 -4.19 -19.51
CA GLU A 506 19.39 -3.53 -20.70
C GLU A 506 19.10 -2.03 -20.62
N THR A 507 19.99 -1.22 -21.19
CA THR A 507 19.83 0.25 -21.24
C THR A 507 19.03 0.66 -22.47
N ILE A 508 18.18 1.68 -22.30
CA ILE A 508 17.43 2.36 -23.37
C ILE A 508 17.83 3.83 -23.35
N ASP A 509 18.27 4.31 -24.50
CA ASP A 509 18.68 5.70 -24.70
C ASP A 509 17.60 6.44 -25.49
N VAL A 510 17.22 7.62 -25.00
CA VAL A 510 16.28 8.51 -25.68
C VAL A 510 16.85 9.90 -25.81
N SER A 511 16.46 10.58 -26.91
CA SER A 511 16.75 11.99 -27.11
C SER A 511 15.53 12.77 -27.54
N TRP A 512 15.57 14.07 -27.28
CA TRP A 512 14.59 15.02 -27.78
C TRP A 512 15.30 16.21 -28.43
N SER A 513 14.61 16.84 -29.38
CA SER A 513 15.13 18.03 -30.04
C SER A 513 14.03 18.98 -30.47
N GLY A 514 14.39 20.27 -30.59
CA GLY A 514 13.50 21.30 -31.12
C GLY A 514 12.29 21.62 -30.23
N LEU A 515 12.43 21.50 -28.90
CA LEU A 515 11.41 21.96 -27.97
C LEU A 515 11.48 23.49 -27.80
N ASP A 516 10.35 24.12 -27.50
CA ASP A 516 10.31 25.55 -27.19
C ASP A 516 10.83 25.81 -25.78
N ALA A 517 11.49 26.96 -25.58
CA ALA A 517 12.00 27.37 -24.27
C ALA A 517 10.88 27.80 -23.31
N GLY A 518 11.10 27.62 -22.00
CA GLY A 518 10.17 28.04 -20.95
C GLY A 518 8.87 27.24 -20.90
N THR A 519 8.92 25.95 -21.22
CA THR A 519 7.76 25.04 -21.23
C THR A 519 8.14 23.69 -20.61
N MET A 520 7.18 23.06 -19.93
CA MET A 520 7.30 21.66 -19.48
C MET A 520 6.77 20.74 -20.56
N TYR A 521 7.48 19.65 -20.81
CA TYR A 521 7.11 18.65 -21.81
C TYR A 521 6.99 17.26 -21.17
N LEU A 522 6.09 16.44 -21.73
CA LEU A 522 5.95 15.04 -21.38
C LEU A 522 5.92 14.19 -22.65
N GLY A 523 6.76 13.17 -22.69
CA GLY A 523 6.71 12.09 -23.67
C GLY A 523 6.59 10.75 -22.97
N ALA A 524 6.44 9.70 -23.76
CA ALA A 524 6.40 8.33 -23.25
C ALA A 524 7.18 7.38 -24.17
N VAL A 525 7.81 6.38 -23.57
CA VAL A 525 8.34 5.22 -24.27
C VAL A 525 7.43 4.05 -23.98
N SER A 526 6.74 3.53 -25.00
CA SER A 526 5.96 2.29 -24.86
C SER A 526 6.86 1.08 -24.97
N HIS A 527 6.72 0.13 -24.06
CA HIS A 527 7.43 -1.14 -24.06
C HIS A 527 6.47 -2.25 -24.48
N THR A 528 6.77 -2.96 -25.57
CA THR A 528 5.90 -4.02 -26.11
C THR A 528 6.66 -5.35 -26.12
N GLY A 529 6.03 -6.38 -25.59
CA GLY A 529 6.50 -7.76 -25.59
C GLY A 529 5.64 -8.66 -26.48
N PRO A 530 5.76 -10.00 -26.34
CA PRO A 530 5.09 -10.96 -27.22
C PRO A 530 3.55 -10.90 -27.14
N ASP A 531 3.00 -10.57 -25.97
CA ASP A 531 1.56 -10.53 -25.71
C ASP A 531 0.96 -9.11 -25.75
N GLY A 532 1.74 -8.12 -26.18
CA GLY A 532 1.31 -6.72 -26.30
C GLY A 532 2.10 -5.76 -25.41
N LEU A 533 1.46 -4.65 -25.05
CA LEU A 533 2.09 -3.59 -24.27
C LEU A 533 2.39 -4.08 -22.84
N LEU A 534 3.63 -3.89 -22.40
CA LEU A 534 4.14 -4.20 -21.06
C LEU A 534 4.01 -3.00 -20.12
N GLY A 535 4.16 -1.78 -20.62
CA GLY A 535 4.08 -0.55 -19.84
C GLY A 535 4.67 0.66 -20.56
N PHE A 536 4.78 1.77 -19.83
CA PHE A 536 5.42 3.00 -20.29
C PHE A 536 6.50 3.46 -19.34
N THR A 537 7.58 4.03 -19.91
CA THR A 537 8.47 4.94 -19.19
C THR A 537 8.17 6.36 -19.65
N LEU A 538 7.79 7.25 -18.74
CA LEU A 538 7.55 8.65 -19.03
C LEU A 538 8.87 9.42 -19.15
N VAL A 539 8.92 10.40 -20.05
CA VAL A 539 10.06 11.30 -20.22
C VAL A 539 9.57 12.72 -19.95
N GLN A 540 9.94 13.28 -18.80
CA GLN A 540 9.56 14.65 -18.41
C GLN A 540 10.72 15.60 -18.69
N VAL A 541 10.49 16.69 -19.44
CA VAL A 541 11.54 17.64 -19.78
C VAL A 541 11.14 19.06 -19.36
N SER A 542 12.05 19.75 -18.68
CA SER A 542 11.93 21.17 -18.37
C SER A 542 12.83 22.01 -19.28
N THR A 543 12.26 22.98 -19.99
CA THR A 543 13.03 23.92 -20.84
C THR A 543 13.17 25.31 -20.20
N PHE A 544 12.91 25.43 -18.89
CA PHE A 544 13.19 26.64 -18.12
C PHE A 544 14.69 26.74 -17.81
N GLU A 545 15.28 27.94 -17.98
CA GLU A 545 16.69 28.23 -17.68
C GLU A 545 17.01 28.37 -16.19
#